data_AF-A0A6S6RUW1-F1
#
_entry.id   AF-A0A6S6RUW1-F1
#
_cell.length_a   1.000
_cell.length_b   1.000
_cell.length_c   1.000
_cell.angle_alpha   90.00
_cell.angle_beta   90.00
_cell.angle_gamma   90.00
#
_symmetry.space_group_name_H-M   'P 1'
#
loop_
_entity.id
_entity.type
_entity.pdbx_description
1 polymer ?
#
loop_
_entity_poly.entity_id
_entity_poly.type
_entity_poly.pdbx_seq_one_letter_code
_entity_poly.pdbx_strand_id
1 'polypeptide(L)'
;MNRTVILGLVMISLIMFWLVGFVNTLHDDVDVSHGFQEKTLATGAKSHGTVNIYGTEDLVFSELSEQEKKRLWNSSDLKVEMLKLFPHFVRMKSFVDQNVEEEGAFKELLISHIEEIELEYIGGSLSGEKAQQALSAF
;
A
#
# COMPACT_ATOMS: atom_id res chain seq x y z
N MET A 1 -37.29 -7.60 32.46
CA MET A 1 -36.26 -7.35 31.43
C MET A 1 -36.73 -6.16 30.59
N ASN A 2 -35.95 -5.07 30.55
CA ASN A 2 -36.40 -3.80 29.97
C ASN A 2 -36.42 -3.90 28.44
N ARG A 3 -37.48 -3.39 27.79
CA ARG A 3 -37.66 -3.44 26.33
C ARG A 3 -36.47 -2.85 25.55
N THR A 4 -35.77 -1.87 26.13
CA THR A 4 -34.55 -1.26 25.60
C THR A 4 -33.34 -2.20 25.61
N VAL A 5 -33.22 -3.08 26.61
CA VAL A 5 -32.13 -4.07 26.71
C VAL A 5 -32.31 -5.16 25.64
N ILE A 6 -33.56 -5.55 25.37
CA ILE A 6 -33.89 -6.53 24.33
C ILE A 6 -33.58 -5.95 22.94
N LEU A 7 -33.94 -4.69 22.68
CA LEU A 7 -33.63 -4.02 21.42
C LEU A 7 -32.12 -3.86 21.19
N GLY A 8 -31.36 -3.56 22.24
CA GLY A 8 -29.89 -3.49 22.15
C GLY A 8 -29.25 -4.83 21.76
N LEU A 9 -29.70 -5.93 22.37
CA LEU A 9 -29.20 -7.28 22.06
C LEU A 9 -29.51 -7.73 20.63
N VAL A 10 -30.70 -7.39 20.14
CA VAL A 10 -31.10 -7.69 18.75
C VAL A 10 -30.24 -6.91 17.76
N MET A 11 -29.98 -5.62 18.02
CA MET A 11 -29.12 -4.79 17.17
C MET A 11 -27.68 -5.30 17.11
N ILE A 12 -27.11 -5.68 18.26
CA ILE A 12 -25.75 -6.23 18.33
C ILE A 12 -25.64 -7.54 17.53
N SER A 13 -26.65 -8.40 17.63
CA SER A 13 -26.69 -9.66 16.87
C SER A 13 -26.78 -9.44 15.36
N LEU A 14 -27.51 -8.39 14.94
CA LEU A 14 -27.67 -8.03 13.53
C LEU A 14 -26.36 -7.50 12.93
N ILE A 15 -25.61 -6.70 13.69
CA ILE A 15 -24.29 -6.19 13.29
C ILE A 15 -23.28 -7.34 13.19
N MET A 16 -23.26 -8.26 14.15
CA MET A 16 -22.41 -9.46 14.11
C MET A 16 -22.69 -10.31 12.86
N PHE A 17 -23.96 -10.53 12.50
CA PHE A 17 -24.35 -11.27 11.31
C PHE A 17 -23.86 -10.58 10.01
N TRP A 18 -23.95 -9.25 9.95
CA TRP A 18 -23.46 -8.47 8.81
C TRP A 18 -21.94 -8.55 8.64
N LEU A 19 -21.18 -8.53 9.76
CA LEU A 19 -19.72 -8.66 9.75
C LEU A 19 -19.25 -10.04 9.24
N VAL A 20 -19.95 -11.12 9.58
CA VAL A 20 -19.62 -12.47 9.07
C VAL A 20 -19.84 -12.56 7.56
N GLY A 21 -20.91 -11.94 7.05
CA GLY A 21 -21.14 -11.83 5.61
C GLY A 21 -20.03 -11.07 4.88
N PHE A 22 -19.55 -9.95 5.45
CA PHE A 22 -18.46 -9.16 4.89
C PHE A 22 -17.12 -9.93 4.83
N VAL A 23 -16.81 -10.75 5.85
CA VAL A 23 -15.59 -11.56 5.86
C VAL A 23 -15.63 -12.71 4.86
N ASN A 24 -16.79 -13.33 4.63
CA ASN A 24 -16.93 -14.38 3.62
C ASN A 24 -16.78 -13.85 2.19
N THR A 25 -17.17 -12.61 1.90
CA THR A 25 -17.01 -12.00 0.56
C THR A 25 -15.55 -11.65 0.21
N LEU A 26 -14.63 -11.67 1.19
CA LEU A 26 -13.19 -11.49 0.94
C LEU A 26 -12.47 -12.80 0.58
N HIS A 27 -13.16 -13.96 0.62
CA HIS A 27 -12.54 -15.27 0.43
C HIS A 27 -12.91 -15.98 -0.88
N ASP A 28 -13.76 -15.38 -1.73
CA ASP A 28 -14.46 -16.13 -2.79
C ASP A 28 -14.16 -15.68 -4.23
N ASP A 29 -13.03 -15.04 -4.49
CA ASP A 29 -12.58 -14.78 -5.88
C ASP A 29 -11.05 -14.71 -5.98
N VAL A 30 -10.37 -15.85 -5.93
CA VAL A 30 -9.17 -16.08 -6.77
C VAL A 30 -9.18 -17.53 -7.26
N ASP A 31 -9.92 -17.74 -8.34
CA ASP A 31 -9.84 -18.95 -9.16
C ASP A 31 -8.41 -19.08 -9.72
N VAL A 32 -7.73 -20.18 -9.36
CA VAL A 32 -6.34 -20.47 -9.75
C VAL A 32 -6.33 -21.05 -11.16
N SER A 33 -6.62 -20.23 -12.16
CA SER A 33 -6.54 -20.64 -13.56
C SER A 33 -5.15 -20.38 -14.14
N HIS A 34 -4.42 -21.48 -14.31
CA HIS A 34 -3.21 -21.69 -15.10
C HIS A 34 -3.00 -20.70 -16.27
N GLY A 35 -1.95 -19.89 -16.15
CA GLY A 35 -1.46 -19.02 -17.21
C GLY A 35 0.00 -18.60 -16.98
N PHE A 36 0.83 -19.54 -16.53
CA PHE A 36 2.27 -19.34 -16.37
C PHE A 36 2.88 -19.21 -17.78
N GLN A 37 2.86 -17.99 -18.35
CA GLN A 37 3.79 -17.65 -19.42
C GLN A 37 5.16 -17.45 -18.77
N GLU A 38 5.86 -18.56 -18.66
CA GLU A 38 7.30 -18.63 -18.43
C GLU A 38 8.00 -17.82 -19.51
N LYS A 39 8.17 -16.51 -19.28
CA LYS A 39 9.13 -15.72 -20.05
C LYS A 39 10.51 -16.03 -19.48
N THR A 40 11.04 -17.14 -19.96
CA THR A 40 12.42 -17.60 -19.81
C THR A 40 13.41 -16.44 -19.74
N LEU A 41 14.05 -16.34 -18.57
CA LEU A 41 15.43 -15.94 -18.31
C LEU A 41 16.23 -15.55 -19.57
N ALA A 42 16.30 -14.25 -19.84
CA ALA A 42 17.36 -13.70 -20.67
C ALA A 42 18.59 -13.45 -19.79
N THR A 43 19.47 -14.44 -19.82
CA THR A 43 20.93 -14.37 -19.68
C THR A 43 21.52 -12.96 -19.40
N GLY A 44 21.98 -12.72 -18.17
CA GLY A 44 23.06 -11.78 -17.88
C GLY A 44 22.70 -10.38 -17.36
N ALA A 45 22.01 -10.28 -16.22
CA ALA A 45 22.17 -9.14 -15.29
C ALA A 45 21.51 -9.49 -13.95
N LYS A 46 22.15 -9.06 -12.86
CA LYS A 46 21.81 -9.36 -11.46
C LYS A 46 20.31 -9.22 -11.17
N SER A 47 19.73 -10.34 -10.74
CA SER A 47 18.37 -10.49 -10.22
C SER A 47 18.15 -9.62 -8.98
N HIS A 48 17.30 -8.59 -9.07
CA HIS A 48 16.88 -7.75 -7.95
C HIS A 48 15.36 -7.63 -7.88
N GLY A 49 14.66 -8.76 -8.01
CA GLY A 49 13.22 -8.85 -7.77
C GLY A 49 12.91 -10.22 -7.21
N THR A 50 12.85 -10.32 -5.89
CA THR A 50 12.39 -11.54 -5.21
C THR A 50 10.91 -11.36 -4.88
N VAL A 51 10.06 -12.12 -5.57
CA VAL A 51 8.64 -12.26 -5.24
C VAL A 51 8.53 -13.16 -4.02
N ASN A 52 7.88 -12.69 -2.96
CA ASN A 52 7.68 -13.48 -1.76
C ASN A 52 6.50 -14.45 -1.93
N ILE A 53 6.44 -15.49 -1.08
CA ILE A 53 5.50 -16.65 -1.14
C ILE A 53 3.99 -16.31 -1.07
N TYR A 54 3.62 -15.03 -0.98
CA TYR A 54 2.23 -14.53 -1.00
C TYR A 54 1.85 -13.78 -2.29
N GLY A 55 2.76 -13.63 -3.26
CA GLY A 55 2.47 -12.93 -4.52
C GLY A 55 2.47 -11.40 -4.41
N THR A 56 2.92 -10.85 -3.28
CA THR A 56 3.17 -9.42 -3.09
C THR A 56 4.65 -9.14 -3.34
N GLU A 57 4.98 -8.11 -4.13
CA GLU A 57 6.35 -7.65 -4.37
C GLU A 57 6.91 -7.01 -3.09
N ASP A 58 7.63 -7.79 -2.28
CA ASP A 58 8.39 -7.24 -1.15
C ASP A 58 9.73 -6.71 -1.67
N LEU A 59 9.93 -5.40 -1.51
CA LEU A 59 11.17 -4.73 -1.88
C LEU A 59 12.22 -4.92 -0.79
N VAL A 60 12.98 -6.01 -0.90
CA VAL A 60 14.13 -6.27 -0.05
C VAL A 60 15.31 -5.41 -0.52
N PHE A 61 15.52 -4.28 0.15
CA PHE A 61 16.55 -3.29 -0.18
C PHE A 61 17.96 -3.62 0.36
N SER A 62 18.20 -4.83 0.88
CA SER A 62 19.50 -5.18 1.47
C SER A 62 20.61 -5.06 0.42
N GLU A 63 21.60 -4.21 0.72
CA GLU A 63 22.78 -3.89 -0.11
C GLU A 63 22.60 -2.92 -1.30
N LEU A 64 21.44 -2.29 -1.49
CA LEU A 64 21.26 -1.27 -2.54
C LEU A 64 21.71 0.13 -2.09
N SER A 65 22.36 0.88 -2.98
CA SER A 65 22.62 2.31 -2.77
C SER A 65 21.32 3.11 -2.75
N GLU A 66 21.27 4.25 -2.06
CA GLU A 66 20.05 5.09 -1.99
C GLU A 66 19.49 5.45 -3.37
N GLN A 67 20.37 5.65 -4.36
CA GLN A 67 19.98 5.94 -5.74
C GLN A 67 19.27 4.74 -6.40
N GLU A 68 19.72 3.52 -6.13
CA GLU A 68 19.06 2.30 -6.60
C GLU A 68 17.71 2.09 -5.91
N LYS A 69 17.60 2.41 -4.60
CA LYS A 69 16.33 2.35 -3.86
C LYS A 69 15.30 3.31 -4.43
N LYS A 70 15.69 4.57 -4.70
CA LYS A 70 14.84 5.56 -5.37
C LYS A 70 14.40 5.10 -6.75
N ARG A 71 15.33 4.58 -7.56
CA ARG A 71 14.99 4.09 -8.90
C ARG A 71 13.96 2.97 -8.84
N LEU A 72 14.15 2.04 -7.91
CA LEU A 72 13.30 0.87 -7.76
C LEU A 72 11.90 1.23 -7.26
N TRP A 73 11.81 2.13 -6.28
CA TRP A 73 10.53 2.73 -5.85
C TRP A 73 9.82 3.46 -7.00
N ASN A 74 10.56 4.22 -7.80
CA ASN A 74 9.98 4.97 -8.90
C ASN A 74 9.45 4.10 -10.04
N SER A 75 9.95 2.87 -10.16
CA SER A 75 9.47 1.87 -11.11
C SER A 75 8.48 0.86 -10.52
N SER A 76 8.20 0.91 -9.21
CA SER A 76 7.39 -0.13 -8.55
C SER A 76 5.90 0.14 -8.63
N ASP A 77 5.12 -0.94 -8.63
CA ASP A 77 3.66 -0.87 -8.50
C ASP A 77 3.25 -0.33 -7.12
N LEU A 78 4.09 -0.50 -6.09
CA LEU A 78 3.85 0.08 -4.76
C LEU A 78 3.71 1.61 -4.81
N LYS A 79 4.49 2.31 -5.64
CA LYS A 79 4.33 3.76 -5.81
C LYS A 79 2.98 4.08 -6.44
N VAL A 80 2.56 3.32 -7.44
CA VAL A 80 1.26 3.50 -8.10
C VAL A 80 0.12 3.27 -7.12
N GLU A 81 0.18 2.20 -6.33
CA GLU A 81 -0.82 1.90 -5.29
C GLU A 81 -0.84 2.97 -4.19
N MET A 82 0.31 3.46 -3.75
CA MET A 82 0.40 4.56 -2.79
C MET A 82 -0.29 5.83 -3.33
N LEU A 83 -0.05 6.19 -4.60
CA LEU A 83 -0.64 7.38 -5.21
C LEU A 83 -2.17 7.31 -5.33
N LYS A 84 -2.75 6.11 -5.45
CA LYS A 84 -4.22 5.92 -5.42
C LYS A 84 -4.85 6.30 -4.08
N LEU A 85 -4.06 6.34 -3.00
CA LEU A 85 -4.53 6.72 -1.68
C LEU A 85 -4.65 8.24 -1.51
N PHE A 86 -4.14 9.05 -2.45
CA PHE A 86 -4.28 10.51 -2.40
C PHE A 86 -5.77 10.93 -2.38
N PRO A 87 -6.17 11.93 -1.55
CA PRO A 87 -5.35 12.79 -0.68
C PRO A 87 -5.25 12.30 0.77
N HIS A 88 -5.43 11.00 1.05
CA HIS A 88 -5.34 10.45 2.40
C HIS A 88 -3.89 10.24 2.84
N PHE A 89 -3.18 11.33 3.16
CA PHE A 89 -1.76 11.32 3.54
C PHE A 89 -1.43 10.36 4.69
N VAL A 90 -2.29 10.27 5.71
CA VAL A 90 -2.12 9.27 6.80
C VAL A 90 -2.08 7.84 6.25
N ARG A 91 -2.97 7.49 5.31
CA ARG A 91 -2.97 6.16 4.69
C ARG A 91 -1.76 5.95 3.79
N MET A 92 -1.31 7.00 3.10
CA MET A 92 -0.09 6.92 2.28
C MET A 92 1.14 6.63 3.14
N LYS A 93 1.30 7.31 4.28
CA LYS A 93 2.40 7.06 5.22
C LYS A 93 2.32 5.66 5.82
N SER A 94 1.14 5.22 6.24
CA SER A 94 0.94 3.84 6.72
C SER A 94 1.22 2.79 5.64
N PHE A 95 0.88 3.07 4.38
CA PHE A 95 1.19 2.19 3.26
C PHE A 95 2.70 2.04 3.08
N VAL A 96 3.45 3.14 3.09
CA VAL A 96 4.92 3.10 3.03
C VAL A 96 5.49 2.32 4.22
N ASP A 97 4.98 2.57 5.43
CA ASP A 97 5.47 1.89 6.62
C ASP A 97 5.27 0.36 6.58
N GLN A 98 4.15 -0.09 6.02
CA GLN A 98 3.79 -1.51 5.92
C GLN A 98 4.44 -2.25 4.74
N ASN A 99 4.67 -1.58 3.61
CA ASN A 99 5.09 -2.22 2.36
C ASN A 99 6.57 -1.98 2.03
N VAL A 100 7.25 -1.12 2.79
CA VAL A 100 8.71 -0.98 2.71
C VAL A 100 9.29 -1.72 3.91
N GLU A 101 9.85 -2.91 3.69
CA GLU A 101 10.41 -3.77 4.75
C GLU A 101 11.71 -3.23 5.39
N GLU A 102 12.17 -2.03 5.00
CA GLU A 102 13.37 -1.42 5.55
C GLU A 102 13.05 -0.44 6.70
N GLU A 103 13.50 -0.74 7.92
CA GLU A 103 13.64 0.24 9.00
C GLU A 103 14.91 1.10 8.79
N GLY A 104 14.94 1.85 7.69
CA GLY A 104 16.13 2.59 7.27
C GLY A 104 15.82 3.98 6.74
N ALA A 105 16.89 4.77 6.53
CA ALA A 105 16.83 6.18 6.13
C ALA A 105 15.97 6.42 4.87
N PHE A 106 15.86 5.44 3.97
CA PHE A 106 15.02 5.54 2.78
C PHE A 106 13.52 5.62 3.09
N LYS A 107 13.04 4.80 4.03
CA LYS A 107 11.64 4.83 4.49
C LYS A 107 11.33 6.17 5.14
N GLU A 108 12.20 6.64 6.03
CA GLU A 108 12.07 7.94 6.68
C GLU A 108 12.03 9.08 5.65
N LEU A 109 12.87 9.01 4.61
CA LEU A 109 12.92 10.00 3.54
C LEU A 109 11.64 10.01 2.69
N LEU A 110 11.07 8.84 2.39
CA LEU A 110 9.76 8.72 1.72
C LEU A 110 8.64 9.34 2.55
N ILE A 111 8.58 8.98 3.85
CA ILE A 111 7.56 9.50 4.76
C ILE A 111 7.70 11.02 4.89
N SER A 112 8.92 11.53 5.06
CA SER A 112 9.18 12.98 5.18
C SER A 112 8.72 13.74 3.94
N HIS A 113 8.98 13.21 2.74
CA HIS A 113 8.50 13.82 1.49
C HIS A 113 6.97 13.90 1.43
N ILE A 114 6.28 12.85 1.90
CA ILE A 114 4.80 12.86 1.97
C ILE A 114 4.33 13.91 2.97
N GLU A 115 5.01 14.10 4.10
CA GLU A 115 4.68 15.09 5.12
C GLU A 115 4.88 16.53 4.66
N GLU A 116 5.97 16.81 3.92
CA GLU A 116 6.21 18.13 3.33
C GLU A 116 5.08 18.51 2.36
N ILE A 117 4.67 17.58 1.49
CA ILE A 117 3.58 17.80 0.55
C ILE A 117 2.23 17.91 1.27
N GLU A 118 2.00 17.12 2.33
CA GLU A 118 0.82 17.21 3.19
C GLU A 118 0.66 18.62 3.76
N LEU A 119 1.74 19.18 4.32
CA LEU A 119 1.75 20.53 4.89
C LEU A 119 1.45 21.59 3.84
N GLU A 120 2.08 21.52 2.66
CA GLU A 120 1.86 22.48 1.58
C GLU A 120 0.45 22.37 0.97
N TYR A 121 -0.09 21.15 0.86
CA TYR A 121 -1.44 20.91 0.35
C TYR A 121 -2.52 21.39 1.33
N ILE A 122 -2.40 21.05 2.62
CA ILE A 122 -3.33 21.51 3.67
C ILE A 122 -3.23 23.02 3.86
N GLY A 123 -2.02 23.58 3.75
CA GLY A 123 -1.78 25.03 3.80
C GLY A 123 -2.31 25.79 2.58
N GLY A 124 -2.77 25.09 1.53
CA GLY A 124 -3.29 25.69 0.30
C GLY A 124 -2.21 26.25 -0.63
N SER A 125 -0.93 26.00 -0.34
CA SER A 125 0.21 26.39 -1.19
C SER A 125 0.32 25.51 -2.45
N LEU A 126 -0.05 24.23 -2.33
CA LEU A 126 -0.14 23.28 -3.45
C LEU A 126 -1.60 22.98 -3.81
N SER A 127 -1.92 23.02 -5.10
CA SER A 127 -3.18 22.45 -5.61
C SER A 127 -3.11 20.92 -5.64
N GLY A 128 -4.27 20.25 -5.70
CA GLY A 128 -4.31 18.78 -5.73
C GLY A 128 -3.51 18.15 -6.87
N GLU A 129 -3.58 18.73 -8.07
CA GLU A 129 -2.80 18.28 -9.22
C GLU A 129 -1.29 18.44 -9.00
N LYS A 130 -0.86 19.58 -8.44
CA LYS A 130 0.56 19.84 -8.13
C LYS A 130 1.06 18.96 -6.99
N ALA A 131 0.22 18.67 -6.00
CA ALA A 131 0.54 17.74 -4.92
C ALA A 131 0.72 16.31 -5.44
N GLN A 132 -0.18 15.84 -6.32
CA GLN A 132 -0.02 14.55 -6.99
C GLN A 132 1.26 14.49 -7.84
N GLN A 133 1.56 15.54 -8.60
CA GLN A 133 2.83 15.63 -9.33
C GLN A 133 4.03 15.56 -8.41
N ALA A 134 4.04 16.33 -7.31
CA ALA A 134 5.13 16.33 -6.34
C ALA A 134 5.32 14.94 -5.69
N LEU A 135 4.23 14.24 -5.34
CA LEU A 135 4.28 12.87 -4.83
C LEU A 135 4.83 11.90 -5.88
N SER A 136 4.49 12.11 -7.15
CA SER A 136 5.00 11.29 -8.26
C SER A 136 6.45 11.59 -8.64
N ALA A 137 7.01 12.72 -8.20
CA ALA A 137 8.34 13.20 -8.59
C ALA A 137 9.46 12.89 -7.58
N PHE A 138 9.16 12.10 -6.53
CA PHE A 138 10.14 11.58 -5.58
C PHE A 138 11.35 10.93 -6.27
#